data_AF-A0A4V1ACH5-F1
#
_entry.id   AF-A0A4V1ACH5-F1
#
_cell.length_a   1.000
_cell.length_b   1.000
_cell.length_c   1.000
_cell.angle_alpha   90.00
_cell.angle_beta   90.00
_cell.angle_gamma   90.00
#
_symmetry.space_group_name_H-M   'P 1'
#
loop_
_entity.id
_entity.type
_entity.pdbx_description
1 polymer ?
#
loop_
_entity_poly.entity_id
_entity_poly.type
_entity_poly.pdbx_seq_one_letter_code
_entity_poly.pdbx_strand_id
1 'polypeptide(L)'
;MTGPARRRLPIPGQMPEEDRLLAMIAALAAELAVTRERLDTVEQLAAAAGLFDAAAIEAFVPTPQQTARRDTLRRRLISRVFRPLKTSEGA
;
A
#
# COMPACT_ATOMS: atom_id res chain seq x y z
N MET A 1 10.72 27.93 -11.33
CA MET A 1 10.73 28.67 -10.04
C MET A 1 9.96 27.85 -9.02
N THR A 2 10.66 27.08 -8.19
CA THR A 2 10.02 26.26 -7.13
C THR A 2 9.79 27.16 -5.93
N GLY A 3 8.53 27.49 -5.64
CA GLY A 3 8.18 28.31 -4.46
C GLY A 3 8.67 27.65 -3.16
N PRO A 4 8.93 28.43 -2.10
CA PRO A 4 9.47 27.88 -0.86
C PRO A 4 8.51 26.82 -0.32
N ALA A 5 9.03 25.62 -0.10
CA ALA A 5 8.26 24.54 0.52
C ALA A 5 7.71 25.07 1.86
N ARG A 6 6.37 25.23 1.95
CA ARG A 6 5.72 25.69 3.18
C ARG A 6 6.10 24.73 4.29
N ARG A 7 6.93 25.20 5.22
CA ARG A 7 7.28 24.46 6.43
C ARG A 7 5.97 24.16 7.16
N ARG A 8 5.67 22.88 7.38
CA ARG A 8 4.53 22.50 8.21
C ARG A 8 4.73 23.09 9.61
N LEU A 9 3.70 23.74 10.12
CA LEU A 9 3.70 24.27 11.48
C LEU A 9 3.58 23.09 12.44
N PRO A 10 4.46 22.97 13.45
CA PRO A 10 4.34 21.92 14.45
C PRO A 10 3.04 22.09 15.25
N ILE A 11 2.32 20.99 15.47
CA ILE A 11 1.14 20.99 16.34
C ILE A 11 1.63 20.91 17.79
N PRO A 12 1.21 21.83 18.69
CA PRO A 12 1.61 21.80 20.09
C PRO A 12 1.26 20.46 20.75
N GLY A 13 2.24 19.82 21.40
CA GLY A 13 2.08 18.53 22.07
C GLY A 13 2.26 17.29 21.18
N GLN A 14 2.44 17.48 19.87
CA GLN A 14 2.67 16.37 18.95
C GLN A 14 4.13 15.90 19.02
N MET A 15 4.32 14.60 19.20
CA MET A 15 5.66 14.01 19.24
C MET A 15 6.20 13.83 17.81
N PRO A 16 7.52 14.06 17.55
CA PRO A 16 8.11 13.86 16.23
C PRO A 16 7.85 12.46 15.62
N GLU A 17 7.68 11.45 16.48
CA GLU A 17 7.34 10.08 16.12
C GLU A 17 5.92 9.98 15.52
N GLU A 18 4.96 10.77 16.00
CA GLU A 18 3.58 10.83 15.50
C GLU A 18 3.53 11.45 14.10
N ASP A 19 4.32 12.49 13.86
CA ASP A 19 4.47 13.10 12.53
C ASP A 19 5.07 12.12 11.52
N ARG A 20 6.09 11.37 11.93
CA ARG A 20 6.71 10.32 11.10
C ARG A 20 5.72 9.19 10.81
N LEU A 21 4.95 8.77 11.81
CA LEU A 21 3.92 7.75 11.65
C LEU A 21 2.84 8.20 10.68
N LEU A 22 2.34 9.44 10.82
CA LEU A 22 1.34 9.99 9.92
C LEU A 22 1.86 10.11 8.49
N ALA A 23 3.13 10.52 8.30
CA ALA A 23 3.76 10.54 6.98
C ALA A 23 3.88 9.14 6.37
N MET A 24 4.24 8.12 7.15
CA MET A 24 4.27 6.72 6.69
C MET A 24 2.88 6.21 6.27
N ILE A 25 1.84 6.53 7.06
CA ILE A 25 0.46 6.15 6.75
C ILE A 25 -0.02 6.86 5.47
N ALA A 26 0.23 8.16 5.34
CA ALA A 26 -0.14 8.92 4.15
C ALA A 26 0.54 8.38 2.88
N ALA A 27 1.83 8.04 2.95
CA ALA A 27 2.54 7.41 1.84
C ALA A 27 1.94 6.04 1.48
N LEU A 28 1.66 5.19 2.47
CA LEU A 28 1.03 3.89 2.25
C LEU A 28 -0.37 4.02 1.64
N ALA A 29 -1.17 5.00 2.09
CA ALA A 29 -2.49 5.27 1.55
C ALA A 29 -2.43 5.73 0.09
N ALA A 30 -1.46 6.57 -0.27
CA ALA A 30 -1.24 6.99 -1.64
C ALA A 30 -0.85 5.80 -2.54
N GLU A 31 0.06 4.93 -2.09
CA GLU A 31 0.41 3.71 -2.82
C GLU A 31 -0.78 2.75 -2.98
N LEU A 32 -1.62 2.62 -1.94
CA LEU A 32 -2.83 1.80 -1.99
C LEU A 32 -3.86 2.36 -2.98
N ALA A 33 -4.03 3.69 -3.03
CA ALA A 33 -4.93 4.35 -3.97
C ALA A 33 -4.52 4.05 -5.42
N VAL A 34 -3.25 4.30 -5.77
CA VAL A 34 -2.71 3.99 -7.11
C VAL A 34 -2.83 2.51 -7.44
N THR A 35 -2.62 1.63 -6.46
CA THR A 35 -2.78 0.18 -6.67
C THR A 35 -4.23 -0.18 -6.98
N ARG A 36 -5.21 0.39 -6.26
CA ARG A 36 -6.64 0.17 -6.50
C ARG A 36 -7.10 0.69 -7.85
N GLU A 37 -6.66 1.88 -8.24
CA GLU A 37 -6.94 2.45 -9.57
C GLU A 37 -6.40 1.55 -10.70
N ARG A 38 -5.16 1.03 -10.53
CA ARG A 38 -4.58 0.09 -11.49
C ARG A 38 -5.33 -1.23 -11.54
N LEU A 39 -5.81 -1.74 -10.40
CA LEU A 39 -6.63 -2.97 -10.37
C LEU A 39 -7.95 -2.76 -11.09
N ASP A 40 -8.69 -1.69 -10.79
CA ASP A 40 -9.93 -1.32 -11.49
C ASP A 40 -9.71 -1.23 -13.01
N THR A 41 -8.63 -0.59 -13.44
CA THR A 41 -8.26 -0.53 -14.86
C THR A 41 -8.05 -1.92 -15.47
N VAL A 42 -7.36 -2.83 -14.76
CA VAL A 42 -7.13 -4.21 -15.22
C VAL A 42 -8.45 -4.98 -15.33
N GLU A 43 -9.35 -4.82 -14.35
CA GLU A 43 -10.66 -5.48 -14.35
C GLU A 43 -11.53 -5.01 -15.52
N GLN A 44 -11.58 -3.69 -15.77
CA GLN A 44 -12.30 -3.11 -16.90
C GLN A 44 -11.73 -3.59 -18.25
N LEU A 45 -10.40 -3.62 -18.40
CA LEU A 45 -9.76 -4.10 -19.62
C LEU A 45 -9.99 -5.60 -19.83
N ALA A 46 -9.96 -6.41 -18.78
CA ALA A 46 -10.23 -7.84 -18.85
C ALA A 46 -11.68 -8.12 -19.28
N ALA A 47 -12.64 -7.38 -18.72
CA ALA A 47 -14.05 -7.46 -19.10
C ALA A 47 -14.27 -7.03 -20.56
N ALA A 48 -13.68 -5.92 -20.98
CA ALA A 48 -13.75 -5.43 -22.36
C ALA A 48 -13.15 -6.43 -23.37
N ALA A 49 -12.12 -7.17 -22.97
CA ALA A 49 -11.52 -8.24 -23.77
C ALA A 49 -12.24 -9.59 -23.67
N GLY A 50 -13.31 -9.70 -22.87
CA GLY A 50 -14.08 -10.93 -22.69
C GLY A 50 -13.34 -12.04 -21.92
N LEU A 51 -12.35 -11.68 -21.09
CA LEU A 51 -11.55 -12.66 -20.33
C LEU A 51 -12.24 -13.11 -19.04
N PHE A 52 -12.69 -12.15 -18.22
CA PHE A 52 -13.44 -12.37 -16.99
C PHE A 52 -14.10 -11.06 -16.55
N ASP A 53 -15.15 -11.17 -15.74
CA ASP A 53 -15.83 -10.02 -15.11
C ASP A 53 -15.49 -9.92 -13.61
N ALA A 54 -15.99 -8.88 -12.94
CA ALA A 54 -15.79 -8.69 -11.51
C ALA A 54 -16.36 -9.85 -10.66
N ALA A 55 -17.45 -10.49 -11.11
CA ALA A 55 -18.04 -11.60 -10.39
C ALA A 55 -17.10 -12.82 -10.34
N ALA A 56 -16.34 -13.06 -11.41
CA ALA A 56 -15.32 -14.10 -11.45
C ALA A 56 -14.19 -13.87 -10.43
N ILE A 57 -13.88 -12.60 -10.10
CA ILE A 57 -12.88 -12.24 -9.09
C ILE A 57 -13.41 -12.58 -7.68
N GLU A 58 -14.65 -12.19 -7.38
CA GLU A 58 -15.28 -12.45 -6.09
C GLU A 58 -15.51 -13.96 -5.84
N ALA A 59 -15.80 -14.72 -6.91
CA ALA A 59 -15.95 -16.17 -6.84
C ALA A 59 -14.61 -16.93 -6.88
N PHE A 60 -13.47 -16.24 -7.05
CA PHE A 60 -12.19 -16.89 -7.24
C PHE A 60 -11.71 -17.62 -5.98
N VAL A 61 -11.62 -18.94 -6.07
CA VAL A 61 -11.04 -19.80 -5.02
C VAL A 61 -9.59 -20.12 -5.40
N PRO A 62 -8.58 -19.59 -4.66
CA PRO A 62 -7.19 -19.86 -4.96
C PRO A 62 -6.83 -21.33 -4.68
N THR A 63 -6.01 -21.91 -5.55
CA THR A 63 -5.39 -23.21 -5.27
C THR A 63 -4.39 -23.10 -4.10
N PRO A 64 -4.02 -24.22 -3.44
CA PRO A 64 -3.02 -24.20 -2.38
C PRO A 64 -1.71 -23.52 -2.79
N GLN A 65 -1.27 -23.73 -4.04
CA GLN A 65 -0.07 -23.10 -4.58
C GLN A 65 -0.23 -21.58 -4.76
N GLN A 66 -1.38 -21.12 -5.26
CA GLN A 66 -1.67 -19.70 -5.40
C GLN A 66 -1.77 -19.01 -4.04
N THR A 67 -2.35 -19.68 -3.04
CA THR A 67 -2.39 -19.22 -1.64
C THR A 67 -0.98 -19.07 -1.07
N ALA A 68 -0.11 -20.07 -1.22
CA ALA A 68 1.28 -19.98 -0.76
C ALA A 68 2.06 -18.83 -1.42
N ARG A 69 1.81 -18.58 -2.71
CA ARG A 69 2.38 -17.43 -3.43
C ARG A 69 1.87 -16.10 -2.86
N ARG A 70 0.57 -16.00 -2.58
CA ARG A 70 -0.05 -14.82 -1.93
C ARG A 70 0.51 -14.58 -0.54
N ASP A 71 0.72 -15.64 0.25
CA ASP A 71 1.32 -15.55 1.59
C ASP A 71 2.75 -15.02 1.53
N THR A 72 3.55 -15.50 0.58
CA THR A 72 4.91 -15.00 0.35
C THR A 72 4.92 -13.53 -0.01
N LEU A 73 3.99 -13.08 -0.87
CA LEU A 73 3.83 -11.66 -1.20
C LEU A 73 3.44 -10.84 0.02
N ARG A 74 2.46 -11.30 0.82
CA ARG A 74 2.00 -10.62 2.04
C ARG A 74 3.13 -10.47 3.06
N ARG A 75 3.90 -11.54 3.32
CA ARG A 75 5.06 -11.51 4.23
C ARG A 75 6.13 -10.51 3.77
N ARG A 76 6.38 -10.42 2.46
CA ARG A 76 7.32 -9.44 1.89
C ARG A 76 6.82 -8.00 2.09
N LEU A 77 5.54 -7.74 1.85
CA LEU A 77 4.95 -6.42 2.07
C LEU A 77 5.05 -6.00 3.54
N ILE A 78 4.62 -6.88 4.46
CA ILE A 78 4.73 -6.64 5.92
C ILE A 78 6.19 -6.37 6.30
N SER A 79 7.12 -7.21 5.84
CA SER A 79 8.55 -7.00 6.15
C SER A 79 9.07 -5.64 5.67
N ARG A 80 8.63 -5.15 4.51
CA ARG A 80 9.01 -3.82 3.99
C ARG A 80 8.42 -2.69 4.81
N VAL A 81 7.12 -2.74 5.12
CA VAL A 81 6.43 -1.71 5.90
C VAL A 81 6.99 -1.61 7.31
N PHE A 82 7.29 -2.74 7.95
CA PHE A 82 7.81 -2.80 9.32
C PHE A 82 9.34 -2.69 9.41
N ARG A 83 10.06 -2.59 8.29
CA ARG A 83 11.53 -2.46 8.28
C ARG A 83 12.03 -1.30 9.15
N PRO A 84 11.44 -0.08 9.12
CA PRO A 84 11.90 1.03 9.96
C PRO A 84 11.86 0.74 11.46
N LEU A 85 10.91 -0.09 11.92
CA LEU A 85 10.75 -0.45 13.32
C LEU A 85 11.77 -1.49 13.80
N LYS A 86 12.36 -2.27 12.89
CA LYS A 86 13.40 -3.27 13.22
C LYS A 86 14.81 -2.67 13.26
N THR A 87 15.00 -1.48 12.69
CA THR A 87 16.29 -0.80 12.65
C THR A 87 16.48 0.15 13.84
N SER A 88 15.44 0.36 14.66
CA SER A 88 15.49 1.20 15.86
C SER A 88 15.95 0.49 17.14
N GLU A 89 16.29 -0.80 17.11
CA GLU A 89 16.94 -1.51 18.25
C GLU A 89 18.48 -1.34 18.26
N GLY A 90 18.98 -0.19 17.80
CA GLY A 90 20.42 0.07 17.77
C GLY A 90 20.75 1.52 17.45
N ALA A 91 20.42 2.42 18.37
CA ALA A 91 21.02 3.75 18.51
C ALA A 91 20.80 4.25 19.95
#